data_AF-A0A0R2STE1-F1
#
_entry.id   AF-A0A0R2STE1-F1
#
_cell.length_a   1.000
_cell.length_b   1.000
_cell.length_c   1.000
_cell.angle_alpha   90.00
_cell.angle_beta   90.00
_cell.angle_gamma   90.00
#
_symmetry.space_group_name_H-M   'P 1'
#
loop_
_entity.id
_entity.type
_entity.pdbx_description
1 polymer ?
#
loop_
_entity_poly.entity_id
_entity_poly.type
_entity_poly.pdbx_seq_one_letter_code
_entity_poly.pdbx_strand_id
1 'polypeptide(L)'
;GADGRQIDLHLSGNELDIERRYGVPPQLESAAPIVGSAEDASTGKKPRGRPKLGVIGREVTLLPRHWAWLDTQRGGASATLRRLVDAERKASVDSDSRRASQDRANRFMSAMAGDREGFEEATRALYASNREGFEAASATWARDIRRMAQSMAADAFIES
;
A
#
# COMPACT_ATOMS: atom_id res chain seq x y z
N GLY A 1 7.54 -7.74 -3.46
CA GLY A 1 7.20 -8.02 -2.05
C GLY A 1 5.87 -8.73 -1.98
N ALA A 2 5.79 -9.91 -1.37
CA ALA A 2 4.59 -10.76 -1.34
C ALA A 2 3.59 -10.23 -0.29
N ASP A 3 2.56 -9.50 -0.69
CA ASP A 3 1.63 -8.67 0.12
C ASP A 3 0.78 -9.42 1.16
N GLY A 4 0.95 -10.74 1.27
CA GLY A 4 0.19 -11.58 2.20
C GLY A 4 -1.30 -11.59 1.91
N ARG A 5 -1.73 -11.13 0.72
CA ARG A 5 -3.13 -11.21 0.31
C ARG A 5 -3.49 -12.67 0.07
N GLN A 6 -4.57 -13.10 0.70
CA GLN A 6 -5.21 -14.37 0.40
C GLN A 6 -5.87 -14.26 -0.98
N ILE A 7 -5.52 -15.19 -1.86
CA ILE A 7 -6.17 -15.38 -3.15
C ILE A 7 -6.91 -16.70 -3.11
N ASP A 8 -8.16 -16.70 -3.58
CA ASP A 8 -8.93 -17.92 -3.73
C ASP A 8 -8.68 -18.50 -5.13
N LEU A 9 -8.13 -19.72 -5.19
CA LEU A 9 -7.79 -20.40 -6.44
C LEU A 9 -8.86 -21.42 -6.77
N HIS A 10 -9.61 -21.18 -7.84
CA HIS A 10 -10.70 -22.03 -8.29
C HIS A 10 -10.17 -23.14 -9.21
N LEU A 11 -9.80 -24.27 -8.62
CA LEU A 11 -9.16 -25.42 -9.27
C LEU A 11 -10.13 -26.52 -9.74
N SER A 12 -11.44 -26.29 -9.69
CA SER A 12 -12.42 -27.26 -10.19
C SER A 12 -12.58 -27.17 -11.71
N GLY A 13 -12.76 -28.34 -12.34
CA GLY A 13 -12.84 -28.52 -13.80
C GLY A 13 -11.77 -29.46 -14.35
N ASN A 14 -11.68 -29.56 -15.67
CA ASN A 14 -10.55 -30.24 -16.32
C ASN A 14 -9.37 -29.27 -16.53
N GLU A 15 -8.21 -29.78 -16.94
CA GLU A 15 -6.98 -28.99 -17.10
C GLU A 15 -7.13 -27.83 -18.11
N LEU A 16 -7.91 -28.00 -19.18
CA LEU A 16 -8.21 -26.92 -20.13
C LEU A 16 -9.08 -25.82 -19.50
N ASP A 17 -9.94 -26.16 -18.54
CA ASP A 17 -10.77 -25.17 -17.83
C ASP A 17 -9.94 -24.33 -16.86
N ILE A 18 -8.92 -24.93 -16.25
CA ILE A 18 -7.95 -24.25 -15.38
C ILE A 18 -7.05 -23.34 -16.21
N GLU A 19 -6.53 -23.82 -17.35
CA GLU A 19 -5.72 -23.02 -18.28
C GLU A 19 -6.50 -21.83 -18.86
N ARG A 20 -7.80 -21.97 -19.15
CA ARG A 20 -8.59 -20.80 -19.57
C ARG A 20 -8.75 -19.76 -18.47
N ARG A 21 -8.82 -20.19 -17.21
CA ARG A 21 -9.04 -19.30 -16.06
C ARG A 21 -7.77 -18.58 -15.63
N TYR A 22 -6.61 -19.22 -15.74
CA TYR A 22 -5.34 -18.69 -15.21
C TYR A 22 -4.16 -18.69 -16.21
N GLY A 23 -4.34 -19.20 -17.42
CA GLY A 23 -3.28 -19.32 -18.44
C GLY A 23 -2.96 -18.03 -19.19
N VAL A 24 -3.75 -16.96 -18.99
CA VAL A 24 -3.35 -15.60 -19.39
C VAL A 24 -2.73 -14.94 -18.17
N PRO A 25 -1.42 -14.66 -18.13
CA PRO A 25 -0.87 -13.82 -17.08
C PRO A 25 -1.63 -12.49 -17.11
N PRO A 26 -2.07 -11.93 -15.95
CA PRO A 26 -2.69 -10.62 -15.95
C PRO A 26 -1.68 -9.66 -16.58
N GLN A 27 -1.99 -9.23 -17.79
CA GLN A 27 -1.26 -8.21 -18.49
C GLN A 27 -1.40 -7.00 -17.59
N LEU A 28 -0.31 -6.67 -16.86
CA LEU A 28 -0.14 -5.44 -16.11
C LEU A 28 -0.85 -4.36 -16.90
N GLU A 29 -1.96 -3.85 -16.36
CA GLU A 29 -2.88 -2.94 -17.06
C GLU A 29 -2.08 -1.76 -17.62
N SER A 30 -1.64 -1.94 -18.85
CA SER A 30 -1.01 -0.93 -19.67
C SER A 30 -2.17 -0.13 -20.19
N ALA A 31 -2.35 1.03 -19.58
CA ALA A 31 -3.27 2.06 -20.01
C ALA A 31 -3.14 2.27 -21.53
N ALA A 32 -4.08 1.72 -22.29
CA ALA A 32 -4.27 2.05 -23.69
C ALA A 32 -5.32 3.16 -23.79
N PRO A 33 -5.14 4.14 -24.71
CA PRO A 33 -5.86 5.40 -24.71
C PRO A 33 -7.24 5.23 -25.37
N ILE A 34 -8.25 5.87 -24.78
CA ILE A 34 -9.50 6.16 -25.47
C ILE A 34 -9.26 7.30 -26.47
N VAL A 35 -9.14 6.92 -27.74
CA VAL A 35 -9.16 7.84 -28.89
C VAL A 35 -10.61 8.30 -29.08
N GLY A 36 -10.87 9.56 -28.74
CA GLY A 36 -12.09 10.29 -29.10
C GLY A 36 -11.70 11.52 -29.92
N SER A 37 -12.25 11.59 -31.12
CA SER A 37 -11.98 12.45 -32.27
C SER A 37 -11.50 13.88 -32.01
N ALA A 38 -10.44 14.25 -32.74
CA ALA A 38 -9.99 15.61 -32.95
C ALA A 38 -10.70 16.20 -34.17
N GLU A 39 -11.38 17.33 -34.02
CA GLU A 39 -11.42 18.46 -34.97
C GLU A 39 -11.79 19.73 -34.17
N ASP A 40 -10.81 20.59 -33.88
CA ASP A 40 -10.83 21.95 -34.44
C ASP A 40 -9.45 22.61 -34.28
N ALA A 41 -8.94 23.14 -35.37
CA ALA A 41 -7.64 23.76 -35.47
C ALA A 41 -7.80 25.28 -35.33
N SER A 42 -7.10 25.90 -34.38
CA SER A 42 -6.77 27.33 -34.47
C SER A 42 -5.55 27.71 -33.62
N THR A 43 -4.42 27.78 -34.35
CA THR A 43 -3.36 28.80 -34.30
C THR A 43 -2.94 29.43 -32.96
N GLY A 44 -1.63 29.33 -32.63
CA GLY A 44 -0.95 30.39 -31.87
C GLY A 44 0.09 29.96 -30.85
N LYS A 45 1.37 30.04 -31.25
CA LYS A 45 2.61 30.18 -30.44
C LYS A 45 2.93 29.10 -29.40
N LYS A 46 3.98 28.33 -29.69
CA LYS A 46 4.68 27.38 -28.80
C LYS A 46 5.28 28.12 -27.58
N PRO A 47 4.80 27.92 -26.34
CA PRO A 47 5.50 28.45 -25.17
C PRO A 47 6.69 27.54 -24.83
N ARG A 48 7.83 28.19 -24.61
CA ARG A 48 9.12 27.59 -24.28
C ARG A 48 9.07 27.00 -22.86
N GLY A 49 9.45 25.72 -22.73
CA GLY A 49 10.36 25.25 -21.68
C GLY A 49 9.91 25.30 -20.21
N ARG A 50 8.68 24.93 -19.88
CA ARG A 50 8.40 24.39 -18.53
C ARG A 50 7.90 22.96 -18.67
N PRO A 51 8.62 21.95 -18.15
CA PRO A 51 8.08 20.59 -18.06
C PRO A 51 6.71 20.69 -17.38
N LYS A 52 5.69 20.09 -17.98
CA LYS A 52 4.38 19.95 -17.32
C LYS A 52 4.64 19.13 -16.05
N LEU A 53 4.74 19.82 -14.90
CA LEU A 53 4.63 19.20 -13.59
C LEU A 53 3.26 18.52 -13.63
N GLY A 54 3.19 17.20 -13.68
CA GLY A 54 1.96 16.41 -13.86
C GLY A 54 1.00 16.53 -12.68
N VAL A 55 0.61 17.76 -12.35
CA VAL A 55 -0.26 18.11 -11.25
C VAL A 55 -1.68 18.02 -11.77
N ILE A 56 -2.42 17.07 -11.22
CA ILE A 56 -3.85 16.91 -11.49
C ILE A 56 -4.59 17.78 -10.48
N GLY A 57 -5.37 18.76 -10.97
CA GLY A 57 -6.24 19.56 -10.13
C GLY A 57 -7.42 18.72 -9.65
N ARG A 58 -7.70 18.74 -8.35
CA ARG A 58 -8.92 18.19 -7.74
C ARG A 58 -9.49 19.23 -6.76
N GLU A 59 -10.80 19.23 -6.61
CA GLU A 59 -11.49 20.13 -5.68
C GLU A 59 -11.35 19.62 -4.23
N VAL A 60 -11.10 20.54 -3.29
CA VAL A 60 -11.00 20.24 -1.86
C VAL A 60 -11.80 21.28 -1.09
N THR A 61 -12.66 20.82 -0.17
CA THR A 61 -13.43 21.68 0.71
C THR A 61 -12.75 21.78 2.07
N LEU A 62 -12.44 23.01 2.50
CA LEU A 62 -11.81 23.30 3.80
C LEU A 62 -12.62 24.36 4.56
N LEU A 63 -12.40 24.42 5.87
CA LEU A 63 -13.02 25.43 6.72
C LEU A 63 -12.51 26.85 6.38
N PRO A 64 -13.33 27.90 6.52
CA PRO A 64 -12.94 29.28 6.19
C PRO A 64 -11.65 29.74 6.88
N ARG A 65 -11.45 29.35 8.14
CA ARG A 65 -10.22 29.64 8.89
C ARG A 65 -8.95 29.04 8.26
N HIS A 66 -9.08 27.87 7.62
CA HIS A 66 -7.94 27.21 6.96
C HIS A 66 -7.61 27.90 5.65
N TRP A 67 -8.61 28.36 4.90
CA TRP A 67 -8.41 29.18 3.71
C TRP A 67 -7.73 30.50 4.04
N ALA A 68 -8.25 31.23 5.03
CA ALA A 68 -7.65 32.47 5.50
C ALA A 68 -6.18 32.29 5.88
N TRP A 69 -5.83 31.17 6.54
CA TRP A 69 -4.44 30.86 6.85
C TRP A 69 -3.62 30.50 5.60
N LEU A 70 -4.15 29.68 4.68
CA LEU A 70 -3.47 29.28 3.43
C LEU A 70 -3.14 30.47 2.53
N ASP A 71 -4.01 31.49 2.49
CA ASP A 71 -3.83 32.70 1.68
C ASP A 71 -2.67 33.58 2.18
N THR A 72 -2.29 33.46 3.46
CA THR A 72 -1.12 34.17 4.02
C THR A 72 0.21 33.52 3.65
N GLN A 73 0.20 32.34 3.03
CA GLN A 73 1.41 31.52 2.84
C GLN A 73 2.19 31.91 1.59
N ARG A 74 3.52 32.04 1.75
CA ARG A 74 4.43 32.29 0.62
C ARG A 74 4.45 31.09 -0.35
N GLY A 75 4.05 31.35 -1.60
CA GLY A 75 3.95 30.33 -2.65
C GLY A 75 2.53 29.77 -2.87
N GLY A 76 1.53 30.30 -2.16
CA GLY A 76 0.10 30.01 -2.37
C GLY A 76 -0.37 28.70 -1.74
N ALA A 77 -1.69 28.54 -1.68
CA ALA A 77 -2.36 27.43 -1.00
C ALA A 77 -1.87 26.06 -1.47
N SER A 78 -1.77 25.82 -2.79
CA SER A 78 -1.40 24.50 -3.33
C SER A 78 0.04 24.08 -2.99
N ALA A 79 0.98 25.01 -2.87
CA ALA A 79 2.36 24.69 -2.50
C ALA A 79 2.47 24.35 -1.01
N THR A 80 1.74 25.07 -0.16
CA THR A 80 1.69 24.78 1.28
C THR A 80 0.97 23.47 1.57
N LEU A 81 -0.16 23.20 0.92
CA LEU A 81 -0.88 21.93 1.05
C LEU A 81 0.01 20.74 0.68
N ARG A 82 0.79 20.84 -0.41
CA ARG A 82 1.76 19.79 -0.77
C ARG A 82 2.80 19.57 0.33
N ARG A 83 3.42 20.64 0.84
CA ARG A 83 4.40 20.52 1.94
C ARG A 83 3.81 19.91 3.21
N LEU A 84 2.58 20.28 3.57
CA LEU A 84 1.88 19.71 4.73
C LEU A 84 1.60 18.22 4.54
N VAL A 85 1.11 17.83 3.36
CA VAL A 85 0.88 16.42 3.03
C VAL A 85 2.19 15.65 3.03
N ASP A 86 3.27 16.19 2.45
CA ASP A 86 4.57 15.52 2.42
C ASP A 86 5.17 15.38 3.82
N ALA A 87 5.02 16.39 4.69
CA ALA A 87 5.46 16.34 6.07
C ALA A 87 4.69 15.28 6.88
N GLU A 88 3.36 15.24 6.74
CA GLU A 88 2.53 14.26 7.43
C GLU A 88 2.79 12.83 6.92
N ARG A 89 2.92 12.66 5.59
CA ARG A 89 3.30 11.39 4.99
C ARG A 89 4.64 10.93 5.52
N LYS A 90 5.64 11.81 5.58
CA LYS A 90 6.97 11.51 6.11
C LYS A 90 6.93 11.11 7.58
N ALA A 91 6.16 11.83 8.40
CA ALA A 91 5.98 11.52 9.82
C ALA A 91 5.24 10.19 10.04
N SER A 92 4.36 9.81 9.12
CA SER A 92 3.54 8.60 9.22
C SER A 92 4.19 7.36 8.58
N VAL A 93 5.26 7.48 7.78
CA VAL A 93 5.87 6.33 7.06
C VAL A 93 6.22 5.20 8.01
N ASP A 94 6.84 5.50 9.14
CA ASP A 94 7.30 4.47 10.07
C ASP A 94 6.12 3.79 10.77
N SER A 95 5.10 4.57 11.17
CA SER A 95 3.88 4.01 11.75
C SER A 95 3.03 3.22 10.76
N ASP A 96 2.96 3.67 9.50
CA ASP A 96 2.21 3.01 8.43
C ASP A 96 2.92 1.74 7.96
N SER A 97 4.24 1.77 7.87
CA SER A 97 5.07 0.60 7.56
C SER A 97 4.93 -0.46 8.65
N ARG A 98 5.02 -0.05 9.92
CA ARG A 98 4.82 -0.93 11.07
C ARG A 98 3.43 -1.58 11.04
N ARG A 99 2.38 -0.78 10.83
CA ARG A 99 0.99 -1.28 10.72
C ARG A 99 0.83 -2.24 9.53
N ALA A 100 1.37 -1.89 8.37
CA ALA A 100 1.30 -2.72 7.18
C ALA A 100 2.02 -4.07 7.37
N SER A 101 3.15 -4.06 8.08
CA SER A 101 3.88 -5.28 8.46
C SER A 101 3.10 -6.14 9.45
N GLN A 102 2.51 -5.53 10.48
CA GLN A 102 1.62 -6.23 11.42
C GLN A 102 0.43 -6.87 10.69
N ASP A 103 -0.27 -6.13 9.85
CA ASP A 103 -1.44 -6.65 9.13
C ASP A 103 -1.07 -7.78 8.17
N ARG A 104 0.06 -7.67 7.48
CA ARG A 104 0.58 -8.71 6.58
C ARG A 104 0.94 -9.98 7.34
N ALA A 105 1.68 -9.85 8.44
CA ALA A 105 2.05 -10.98 9.29
C ALA A 105 0.82 -11.64 9.91
N ASN A 106 -0.14 -10.85 10.40
CA ASN A 106 -1.37 -11.36 10.99
C ASN A 106 -2.22 -12.15 9.98
N ARG A 107 -2.38 -11.64 8.74
CA ARG A 107 -3.08 -12.38 7.68
C ARG A 107 -2.42 -13.71 7.37
N PHE A 108 -1.09 -13.72 7.24
CA PHE A 108 -0.35 -14.96 6.98
C PHE A 108 -0.47 -15.96 8.13
N MET A 109 -0.31 -15.51 9.38
CA MET A 109 -0.43 -16.37 10.55
C MET A 109 -1.85 -16.90 10.71
N SER A 110 -2.87 -16.07 10.48
CA SER A 110 -4.26 -16.53 10.53
C SER A 110 -4.54 -17.65 9.53
N ALA A 111 -3.94 -17.59 8.34
CA ALA A 111 -4.10 -18.62 7.31
C ALA A 111 -3.26 -19.89 7.56
N MET A 112 -2.03 -19.74 8.07
CA MET A 112 -1.06 -20.86 8.15
C MET A 112 -0.92 -21.46 9.55
N ALA A 113 -1.29 -20.72 10.58
CA ALA A 113 -1.03 -21.04 11.99
C ALA A 113 -2.23 -20.79 12.91
N GLY A 114 -3.42 -20.46 12.39
CA GLY A 114 -4.60 -20.14 13.20
C GLY A 114 -4.99 -21.22 14.23
N ASP A 115 -4.86 -22.51 13.86
CA ASP A 115 -5.15 -23.64 14.75
C ASP A 115 -3.91 -24.17 15.51
N ARG A 116 -2.79 -23.44 15.47
CA ARG A 116 -1.52 -23.87 16.09
C ARG A 116 -1.36 -23.25 17.47
N GLU A 117 -0.76 -24.02 18.38
CA GLU A 117 -0.37 -23.52 19.69
C GLU A 117 0.54 -22.28 19.56
N GLY A 118 0.29 -21.28 20.40
CA GLY A 118 1.04 -20.02 20.40
C GLY A 118 0.58 -18.98 19.38
N PHE A 119 -0.46 -19.23 18.59
CA PHE A 119 -1.01 -18.23 17.65
C PHE A 119 -1.51 -16.95 18.35
N GLU A 120 -2.23 -17.08 19.46
CA GLU A 120 -2.74 -15.94 20.21
C GLU A 120 -1.61 -15.12 20.84
N GLU A 121 -0.64 -15.80 21.46
CA GLU A 121 0.56 -15.18 22.03
C GLU A 121 1.40 -14.48 20.96
N ALA A 122 1.57 -15.09 19.79
CA ALA A 122 2.29 -14.50 18.66
C ALA A 122 1.56 -13.26 18.15
N THR A 123 0.23 -13.31 18.01
CA THR A 123 -0.58 -12.15 17.59
C THR A 123 -0.50 -11.01 18.61
N ARG A 124 -0.58 -11.34 19.90
CA ARG A 124 -0.42 -10.36 20.99
C ARG A 124 0.96 -9.71 20.97
N ALA A 125 2.01 -10.51 20.81
CA ALA A 125 3.39 -10.03 20.74
C ALA A 125 3.65 -9.16 19.50
N LEU A 126 3.06 -9.52 18.35
CA LEU A 126 3.15 -8.76 17.10
C LEU A 126 2.59 -7.33 17.26
N TYR A 127 1.39 -7.18 17.83
CA TYR A 127 0.78 -5.87 18.04
C TYR A 127 1.43 -5.09 19.20
N ALA A 128 1.98 -5.78 20.20
CA ALA A 128 2.79 -5.17 21.26
C ALA A 128 4.20 -4.77 20.80
N SER A 129 4.58 -5.02 19.53
CA SER A 129 5.93 -4.81 19.01
C SER A 129 7.02 -5.56 19.81
N ASN A 130 6.66 -6.69 20.43
CA ASN A 130 7.57 -7.54 21.20
C ASN A 130 8.14 -8.67 20.33
N ARG A 131 9.34 -8.46 19.79
CA ARG A 131 10.03 -9.45 18.93
C ARG A 131 10.32 -10.75 19.67
N GLU A 132 10.84 -10.70 20.89
CA GLU A 132 11.23 -11.88 21.65
C GLU A 132 10.01 -12.76 22.00
N GLY A 133 8.92 -12.11 22.41
CA GLY A 133 7.65 -12.80 22.68
C GLY A 133 7.08 -13.48 21.43
N PHE A 134 7.24 -12.85 20.26
CA PHE A 134 6.81 -13.42 18.98
C PHE A 134 7.63 -14.66 18.58
N GLU A 135 8.94 -14.62 18.77
CA GLU A 135 9.83 -15.74 18.47
C GLU A 135 9.59 -16.93 19.41
N ALA A 136 9.36 -16.66 20.69
CA ALA A 136 9.01 -17.70 21.67
C ALA A 136 7.65 -18.35 21.35
N ALA A 137 6.63 -17.55 21.04
CA ALA A 137 5.29 -18.04 20.74
C ALA A 137 5.22 -18.87 19.44
N SER A 138 6.04 -18.51 18.44
CA SER A 138 6.11 -19.23 17.16
C SER A 138 7.11 -20.41 17.14
N ALA A 139 7.75 -20.73 18.28
CA ALA A 139 8.82 -21.72 18.35
C ALA A 139 8.39 -23.14 17.93
N THR A 140 7.15 -23.51 18.25
CA THR A 140 6.54 -24.83 17.97
C THR A 140 6.06 -24.99 16.52
N TRP A 141 6.04 -23.90 15.74
CA TRP A 141 5.56 -23.94 14.37
C TRP A 141 6.58 -24.60 13.45
N ALA A 142 6.10 -25.09 12.31
CA ALA A 142 6.98 -25.58 11.25
C ALA A 142 7.96 -24.46 10.86
N ARG A 143 9.24 -24.83 10.68
CA ARG A 143 10.36 -23.90 10.46
C ARG A 143 10.06 -22.85 9.39
N ASP A 144 9.41 -23.26 8.30
CA ASP A 144 9.15 -22.40 7.16
C ASP A 144 8.01 -21.41 7.42
N ILE A 145 6.97 -21.83 8.16
CA ILE A 145 5.88 -20.95 8.62
C ILE A 145 6.44 -19.89 9.56
N ARG A 146 7.24 -20.30 10.55
CA ARG A 146 7.89 -19.37 11.49
C ARG A 146 8.77 -18.36 10.76
N ARG A 147 9.65 -18.82 9.86
CA ARG A 147 10.54 -17.96 9.08
C ARG A 147 9.75 -16.94 8.26
N MET A 148 8.67 -17.39 7.61
CA MET A 148 7.84 -16.50 6.79
C MET A 148 7.11 -15.47 7.66
N ALA A 149 6.51 -15.88 8.77
CA ALA A 149 5.85 -14.99 9.71
C ALA A 149 6.82 -13.91 10.26
N GLN A 150 8.03 -14.32 10.66
CA GLN A 150 9.08 -13.40 11.11
C GLN A 150 9.51 -12.42 10.01
N SER A 151 9.64 -12.89 8.76
CA SER A 151 10.00 -12.02 7.64
C SER A 151 8.91 -10.99 7.32
N MET A 152 7.64 -11.36 7.48
CA MET A 152 6.51 -10.46 7.26
C MET A 152 6.33 -9.45 8.40
N ALA A 153 6.70 -9.83 9.62
CA ALA A 153 6.67 -8.99 10.82
C ALA A 153 7.94 -8.14 11.01
N ALA A 154 8.92 -8.18 10.09
CA ALA A 154 10.22 -7.56 10.30
C ALA A 154 10.13 -6.06 10.63
N ASP A 155 9.33 -5.32 9.86
CA ASP A 155 9.13 -3.88 10.04
C ASP A 155 8.20 -3.55 11.22
N ALA A 156 7.45 -4.54 11.74
CA ALA A 156 6.61 -4.39 12.91
C ALA A 156 7.43 -4.12 14.20
N PHE A 157 8.70 -4.51 14.19
CA PHE A 157 9.60 -4.48 15.35
C PHE A 157 10.77 -3.48 15.20
N ILE A 158 10.78 -2.64 14.18
CA ILE A 158 11.78 -1.58 14.03
C ILE A 158 11.34 -0.42 14.94
N GLU A 159 12.15 -0.09 15.94
CA GLU A 159 12.00 1.13 16.73
C GLU A 159 12.39 2.34 15.86
N SER A 160 11.49 3.33 15.79
CA SER A 160 11.69 4.62 15.12
C SER A 160 12.50 5.59 15.97
#